data_AF-A0AAT9RR71-F1
#
_entry.id   AF-A0AAT9RR71-F1
#
_cell.length_a   1.000
_cell.length_b   1.000
_cell.length_c   1.000
_cell.angle_alpha   90.00
_cell.angle_beta   90.00
_cell.angle_gamma   90.00
#
_symmetry.space_group_name_H-M   'P 1'
#
loop_
_entity.id
_entity.type
_entity.pdbx_description
1 polymer ?
#
loop_
_entity_poly.entity_id
_entity_poly.type
_entity_poly.pdbx_seq_one_letter_code
_entity_poly.pdbx_strand_id
1 'polypeptide(L)'
;MTPTAIVARTDPEVPPRCRVYAETDMSFARSSGSTAGAIATADRAVPRQVRRIIETRLTRWGLPGLIDSAQLLATELVTNAFEHGCGDVGVRLYLTATHLVIEVRDGSHELPVLGAAAVDGVDGRGLFLVASIADRWGVSHDGTTTWCSLPFLRRNGDMEEEGIVAIPALVHDESVWTRHAQFRAGEHAASNARNYTRMYLSQQPVPVNIEAAAAIGHALMANAVAYSGVPGYAVIPMHWALLPSGELVIQVLDARCDFPDFDEAMKWEPAEGESPRGLWTARRLGAEIAYAPVEGGKVVQALIKPATTPA
;
A
#
# COMPACT_ATOMS: atom_id res chain seq x y z
N MET A 1 7.73 25.69 -21.71
CA MET A 1 6.73 25.17 -20.76
C MET A 1 7.38 25.18 -19.38
N THR A 2 6.89 26.02 -18.48
CA THR A 2 7.34 26.07 -17.09
C THR A 2 6.93 24.77 -16.39
N PRO A 3 7.82 24.07 -15.64
CA PRO A 3 7.44 22.87 -14.92
C PRO A 3 6.45 23.27 -13.81
N THR A 4 5.28 22.64 -13.79
CA THR A 4 4.30 22.81 -12.71
C THR A 4 4.89 22.22 -11.42
N ALA A 5 5.17 23.07 -10.44
CA ALA A 5 5.51 22.61 -9.09
C ALA A 5 4.34 21.76 -8.57
N ILE A 6 4.59 20.48 -8.31
CA ILE A 6 3.66 19.65 -7.55
C ILE A 6 3.71 20.22 -6.13
N VAL A 7 2.67 20.89 -5.69
CA VAL A 7 2.55 21.30 -4.28
C VAL A 7 2.20 20.05 -3.49
N ALA A 8 2.82 19.84 -2.32
CA ALA A 8 2.43 18.79 -1.39
C ALA A 8 0.90 18.82 -1.25
N ARG A 9 0.23 17.70 -1.56
CA ARG A 9 -1.22 17.66 -1.39
C ARG A 9 -1.50 17.78 0.11
N THR A 10 -2.20 18.83 0.51
CA THR A 10 -2.89 18.87 1.80
C THR A 10 -4.06 17.89 1.70
N ASP A 11 -3.77 16.59 1.76
CA ASP A 11 -4.80 15.57 1.97
C ASP A 11 -5.28 15.77 3.42
N PRO A 12 -6.58 15.99 3.68
CA PRO A 12 -7.09 16.58 4.92
C PRO A 12 -6.98 15.69 6.17
N GLU A 13 -6.32 14.55 6.06
CA GLU A 13 -6.46 13.44 6.98
C GLU A 13 -5.13 12.67 7.07
N VAL A 14 -4.26 13.06 8.01
CA VAL A 14 -3.38 12.08 8.72
C VAL A 14 -4.34 10.99 9.14
N PRO A 15 -4.28 9.76 8.58
CA PRO A 15 -5.50 8.96 8.41
C PRO A 15 -6.23 8.87 9.75
N PRO A 16 -7.33 9.62 9.93
CA PRO A 16 -7.84 9.87 11.25
C PRO A 16 -8.82 8.77 11.50
N ARG A 17 -8.71 8.19 12.69
CA ARG A 17 -9.57 7.10 13.20
C ARG A 17 -9.21 5.71 12.67
N CYS A 18 -7.96 5.49 12.28
CA CYS A 18 -7.44 4.14 12.11
C CYS A 18 -7.31 3.43 13.45
N ARG A 19 -7.78 2.18 13.52
CA ARG A 19 -7.31 1.29 14.58
C ARG A 19 -5.83 1.03 14.34
N VAL A 20 -5.00 1.46 15.28
CA VAL A 20 -3.58 1.12 15.34
C VAL A 20 -3.45 -0.29 15.89
N TYR A 21 -2.77 -1.16 15.14
CA TYR A 21 -2.56 -2.56 15.56
C TYR A 21 -1.19 -2.77 16.20
N ALA A 22 -0.20 -1.98 15.79
CA ALA A 22 1.11 -1.92 16.39
C ALA A 22 1.71 -0.55 16.08
N GLU A 23 2.49 -0.01 17.01
CA GLU A 23 3.18 1.25 16.80
C GLU A 23 4.56 1.26 17.46
N THR A 24 5.36 2.24 17.05
CA THR A 24 6.62 2.57 17.66
C THR A 24 6.92 4.03 17.42
N ASP A 25 7.23 4.71 18.52
CA ASP A 25 7.64 6.10 18.54
C ASP A 25 9.14 6.20 18.83
N MET A 26 9.77 7.16 18.18
CA MET A 26 11.16 7.53 18.34
C MET A 26 11.22 9.05 18.46
N SER A 27 12.09 9.54 19.34
CA SER A 27 12.34 10.98 19.47
C SER A 27 13.83 11.21 19.46
N PHE A 28 14.27 12.14 18.62
CA PHE A 28 15.67 12.51 18.46
C PHE A 28 15.82 13.98 18.82
N ALA A 29 16.50 14.23 19.94
CA ALA A 29 16.82 15.59 20.34
C ALA A 29 17.74 16.23 19.30
N ARG A 30 17.43 17.45 18.87
CA ARG A 30 18.30 18.18 17.96
C ARG A 30 19.54 18.65 18.73
N SER A 31 20.72 18.35 18.19
CA SER A 31 21.97 18.82 18.80
C SER A 31 22.03 20.35 18.76
N SER A 32 22.56 20.99 19.82
CA SER A 32 22.62 22.45 19.94
C SER A 32 23.42 23.18 18.83
N GLY A 33 24.16 22.44 18.00
CA GLY A 33 24.87 22.94 16.82
C GLY A 33 24.15 22.70 15.50
N SER A 34 22.93 22.14 15.53
CA SER A 34 22.11 21.89 14.34
C SER A 34 21.04 22.97 14.17
N THR A 35 21.03 23.61 13.02
CA THR A 35 19.99 24.54 12.56
C THR A 35 19.58 24.18 11.14
N ALA A 36 18.50 24.77 10.63
CA ALA A 36 18.16 24.64 9.21
C ALA A 36 19.40 24.97 8.34
N GLY A 37 19.77 24.05 7.45
CA GLY A 37 20.96 24.14 6.58
C GLY A 37 22.33 23.78 7.22
N ALA A 38 22.41 23.45 8.51
CA ALA A 38 23.65 23.03 9.17
C ALA A 38 23.40 21.90 10.17
N ILE A 39 23.76 20.66 9.81
CA ILE A 39 23.51 19.46 10.64
C ILE A 39 24.79 18.96 11.31
N ALA A 40 24.78 18.89 12.64
CA ALA A 40 25.84 18.33 13.46
C ALA A 40 26.06 16.82 13.21
N THR A 41 27.28 16.32 13.47
CA THR A 41 27.63 14.90 13.22
C THR A 41 26.74 13.90 13.98
N ALA A 42 26.29 14.26 15.19
CA ALA A 42 25.37 13.42 15.97
C ALA A 42 24.01 13.25 15.27
N ASP A 43 23.48 14.33 14.70
CA ASP A 43 22.20 14.34 14.00
C ASP A 43 22.31 13.63 12.63
N ARG A 44 23.47 13.71 11.96
CA ARG A 44 23.76 12.91 10.75
C ARG A 44 23.74 11.40 10.97
N ALA A 45 23.88 10.94 12.22
CA ALA A 45 23.79 9.52 12.54
C ALA A 45 22.34 9.04 12.74
N VAL A 46 21.35 9.94 12.85
CA VAL A 46 19.95 9.62 13.14
C VAL A 46 19.31 8.74 12.05
N PRO A 47 19.46 9.02 10.74
CA PRO A 47 18.90 8.13 9.72
C PRO A 47 19.36 6.67 9.84
N ARG A 48 20.62 6.43 10.23
CA ARG A 48 21.13 5.07 10.48
C ARG A 48 20.45 4.41 11.68
N GLN A 49 20.12 5.17 12.73
CA GLN A 49 19.39 4.66 13.89
C GLN A 49 17.95 4.32 13.51
N VAL A 50 17.28 5.22 12.79
CA VAL A 50 15.92 5.02 12.27
C VAL A 50 15.84 3.76 11.41
N ARG A 51 16.80 3.54 10.50
CA ARG A 51 16.84 2.33 9.66
C ARG A 51 16.88 1.02 10.47
N ARG A 52 17.75 0.96 11.50
CA ARG A 52 17.86 -0.20 12.39
C ARG A 52 16.58 -0.49 13.17
N ILE A 53 15.91 0.58 13.62
CA ILE A 53 14.64 0.44 14.35
C ILE A 53 13.55 -0.05 13.40
N ILE A 54 13.44 0.53 12.19
CA ILE A 54 12.49 0.10 11.16
C ILE A 54 12.69 -1.38 10.82
N GLU A 55 13.92 -1.82 10.57
CA GLU A 55 14.25 -3.22 10.30
C GLU A 55 13.75 -4.12 11.44
N THR A 56 14.16 -3.82 12.68
CA THR A 56 13.76 -4.60 13.86
C THR A 56 12.23 -4.66 14.03
N ARG A 57 11.54 -3.53 13.84
CA ARG A 57 10.09 -3.44 14.03
C ARG A 57 9.32 -4.16 12.94
N LEU A 58 9.67 -3.95 11.68
CA LEU A 58 8.99 -4.58 10.56
C LEU A 58 9.26 -6.09 10.51
N THR A 59 10.46 -6.55 10.88
CA THR A 59 10.70 -7.99 11.08
C THR A 59 9.77 -8.55 12.16
N ARG A 60 9.67 -7.89 13.31
CA ARG A 60 8.79 -8.34 14.42
C ARG A 60 7.30 -8.28 14.07
N TRP A 61 6.89 -7.31 13.25
CA TRP A 61 5.51 -7.17 12.78
C TRP A 61 5.19 -8.08 11.58
N GLY A 62 6.17 -8.83 11.08
CA GLY A 62 5.97 -9.72 9.95
C GLY A 62 5.82 -9.01 8.61
N LEU A 63 6.49 -7.88 8.44
CA LEU A 63 6.49 -7.09 7.21
C LEU A 63 7.92 -6.90 6.67
N PRO A 64 8.77 -7.94 6.58
CA PRO A 64 10.16 -7.78 6.13
C PRO A 64 10.25 -7.19 4.71
N GLY A 65 9.26 -7.47 3.86
CA GLY A 65 9.17 -6.89 2.52
C GLY A 65 8.99 -5.37 2.49
N LEU A 66 8.58 -4.72 3.57
CA LEU A 66 8.49 -3.25 3.59
C LEU A 66 9.79 -2.57 4.06
N ILE A 67 10.80 -3.33 4.51
CA ILE A 67 11.97 -2.76 5.19
C ILE A 67 12.68 -1.74 4.32
N ASP A 68 13.05 -2.09 3.09
CA ASP A 68 13.84 -1.21 2.23
C ASP A 68 13.09 0.08 1.87
N SER A 69 11.82 -0.04 1.45
CA SER A 69 10.97 1.10 1.13
C SER A 69 10.74 1.98 2.36
N ALA A 70 10.43 1.40 3.52
CA ALA A 70 10.20 2.15 4.74
C ALA A 70 11.48 2.86 5.24
N GLN A 71 12.63 2.19 5.16
CA GLN A 71 13.93 2.76 5.50
C GLN A 71 14.28 3.95 4.61
N LEU A 72 14.06 3.84 3.30
CA LEU A 72 14.29 4.90 2.35
C LEU A 72 13.37 6.10 2.63
N LEU A 73 12.05 5.87 2.68
CA LEU A 73 11.07 6.92 2.95
C LEU A 73 11.33 7.64 4.27
N ALA A 74 11.55 6.89 5.35
CA ALA A 74 11.85 7.48 6.65
C ALA A 74 13.17 8.25 6.65
N THR A 75 14.19 7.78 5.93
CA THR A 75 15.47 8.50 5.81
C THR A 75 15.27 9.84 5.11
N GLU A 76 14.52 9.89 4.02
CA GLU A 76 14.24 11.14 3.30
C GLU A 76 13.43 12.11 4.17
N LEU A 77 12.38 11.64 4.84
CA LEU A 77 11.56 12.48 5.72
C LEU A 77 12.35 13.01 6.92
N VAL A 78 13.16 12.17 7.57
CA VAL A 78 14.00 12.58 8.71
C VAL A 78 15.09 13.54 8.27
N THR A 79 15.70 13.32 7.10
CA THR A 79 16.71 14.23 6.56
C THR A 79 16.09 15.61 6.30
N ASN A 80 14.92 15.65 5.64
CA ASN A 80 14.18 16.90 5.45
C ASN A 80 13.86 17.60 6.78
N ALA A 81 13.42 16.84 7.80
CA ALA A 81 13.14 17.37 9.13
C ALA A 81 14.38 18.02 9.77
N PHE A 82 15.55 17.40 9.66
CA PHE A 82 16.79 18.00 10.18
C PHE A 82 17.28 19.19 9.35
N GLU A 83 17.14 19.14 8.02
CA GLU A 83 17.59 20.19 7.10
C GLU A 83 16.71 21.44 7.12
N HIS A 84 15.39 21.30 7.31
CA HIS A 84 14.43 22.39 7.20
C HIS A 84 13.64 22.68 8.49
N GLY A 85 13.56 21.72 9.42
CA GLY A 85 12.88 21.91 10.69
C GLY A 85 13.67 22.69 11.73
N CYS A 86 13.01 23.06 12.83
CA CYS A 86 13.60 23.87 13.90
C CYS A 86 13.51 23.23 15.30
N GLY A 87 12.87 22.07 15.44
CA GLY A 87 12.74 21.34 16.71
C GLY A 87 13.38 19.95 16.73
N ASP A 88 13.13 19.25 17.83
CA ASP A 88 13.38 17.81 17.97
C ASP A 88 12.59 17.04 16.91
N VAL A 89 13.19 15.95 16.42
CA VAL A 89 12.59 15.14 15.37
C VAL A 89 11.92 13.93 15.99
N GLY A 90 10.59 13.89 15.93
CA GLY A 90 9.79 12.72 16.28
C GLY A 90 9.56 11.84 15.04
N VAL A 91 9.72 10.53 15.17
CA VAL A 91 9.37 9.56 14.13
C VAL A 91 8.41 8.54 14.72
N ARG A 92 7.24 8.38 14.10
CA ARG A 92 6.24 7.39 14.51
C ARG A 92 5.96 6.45 13.35
N LEU A 93 6.00 5.16 13.66
CA LEU A 93 5.63 4.07 12.77
C LEU A 93 4.39 3.42 13.34
N TYR A 94 3.34 3.26 12.55
CA TYR A 94 2.19 2.47 12.99
C TYR A 94 1.57 1.68 11.86
N LEU A 95 0.98 0.55 12.25
CA LEU A 95 0.21 -0.29 11.36
C LEU A 95 -1.26 0.01 11.52
N THR A 96 -1.87 0.42 10.42
CA THR A 96 -3.31 0.23 10.23
C THR A 96 -3.55 -1.22 9.82
N ALA A 97 -4.75 -1.54 9.35
CA ALA A 97 -5.00 -2.88 8.88
C ALA A 97 -4.41 -3.15 7.48
N THR A 98 -4.13 -2.11 6.68
CA THR A 98 -3.57 -2.19 5.32
C THR A 98 -2.33 -1.36 5.07
N HIS A 99 -1.94 -0.47 5.98
CA HIS A 99 -0.87 0.47 5.70
C HIS A 99 0.10 0.56 6.86
N LEU A 100 1.38 0.53 6.53
CA LEU A 100 2.41 1.08 7.39
C LEU A 100 2.42 2.58 7.15
N VAL A 101 2.18 3.35 8.20
CA VAL A 101 2.29 4.81 8.15
C VAL A 101 3.57 5.22 8.86
N ILE A 102 4.30 6.12 8.23
CA ILE A 102 5.51 6.76 8.75
C ILE A 102 5.19 8.24 8.91
N GLU A 103 5.22 8.73 10.15
CA GLU A 103 5.06 10.13 10.50
C GLU A 103 6.41 10.66 10.98
N VAL A 104 6.80 11.84 10.48
CA VAL A 104 7.97 12.58 10.95
C VAL A 104 7.53 13.98 11.35
N ARG A 105 7.68 14.28 12.63
CA ARG A 105 7.36 15.57 13.23
C ARG A 105 8.63 16.37 13.46
N ASP A 106 8.69 17.60 12.97
CA ASP A 106 9.88 18.46 13.05
C ASP A 106 9.65 19.79 13.78
N GLY A 107 8.40 20.02 14.23
CA GLY A 107 7.99 21.21 14.97
C GLY A 107 7.95 22.49 14.14
N SER A 108 8.19 22.42 12.83
CA SER A 108 8.09 23.56 11.90
C SER A 108 6.66 23.72 11.40
N HIS A 109 6.23 24.95 11.15
CA HIS A 109 4.96 25.23 10.45
C HIS A 109 5.19 25.50 8.95
N GLU A 110 6.44 25.43 8.48
CA GLU A 110 6.77 25.60 7.07
C GLU A 110 6.44 24.34 6.30
N LEU A 111 5.63 24.48 5.25
CA LEU A 111 5.31 23.36 4.37
C LEU A 111 6.58 22.88 3.65
N PRO A 112 6.79 21.57 3.52
CA PRO A 112 7.88 21.03 2.72
C PRO A 112 7.72 21.51 1.27
N VAL A 113 8.69 22.28 0.78
CA VAL A 113 8.69 22.76 -0.60
C VAL A 113 9.30 21.69 -1.47
N LEU A 114 8.51 21.15 -2.40
CA LEU A 114 9.01 20.30 -3.48
C LEU A 114 9.94 21.15 -4.36
N GLY A 115 11.25 21.04 -4.12
CA GLY A 115 12.26 21.66 -4.97
C GLY A 115 12.13 21.11 -6.39
N ALA A 116 12.07 22.00 -7.39
CA ALA A 116 12.23 21.58 -8.78
C ALA A 116 13.64 21.01 -8.92
N ALA A 117 13.75 19.68 -8.91
CA ALA A 117 15.03 19.02 -9.13
C ALA A 117 15.59 19.49 -10.47
N ALA A 118 16.60 20.36 -10.44
CA ALA A 118 17.48 20.52 -11.59
C ALA A 118 18.12 19.15 -11.82
N VAL A 119 18.20 18.74 -13.08
CA VAL A 119 18.65 17.41 -13.54
C VAL A 119 19.99 17.00 -12.90
N ASP A 120 20.76 17.97 -12.39
CA ASP A 120 22.13 17.80 -11.88
C ASP A 120 22.30 18.25 -10.40
N GLY A 121 21.23 18.60 -9.68
CA GLY A 121 21.27 19.04 -8.27
C GLY A 121 20.95 17.92 -7.28
N VAL A 122 21.71 17.83 -6.18
CA VAL A 122 21.48 16.87 -5.07
C VAL A 122 20.29 17.31 -4.20
N ASP A 123 19.99 18.61 -4.16
CA ASP A 123 18.95 19.21 -3.33
C ASP A 123 17.55 19.02 -3.96
N GLY A 124 16.60 18.46 -3.20
CA GLY A 124 15.18 18.37 -3.58
C GLY A 124 14.67 17.04 -4.13
N ARG A 125 15.51 15.98 -4.17
CA ARG A 125 15.06 14.63 -4.60
C ARG A 125 14.23 13.90 -3.54
N GLY A 126 14.37 14.22 -2.26
CA GLY A 126 13.79 13.42 -1.18
C GLY A 126 12.27 13.31 -1.24
N LEU A 127 11.55 14.44 -1.39
CA LEU A 127 10.10 14.40 -1.55
C LEU A 127 9.65 13.82 -2.90
N PHE A 128 10.47 13.92 -3.95
CA PHE A 128 10.19 13.25 -5.22
C PHE A 128 10.25 11.72 -5.06
N LEU A 129 11.23 11.21 -4.31
CA LEU A 129 11.32 9.78 -3.98
C LEU A 129 10.12 9.35 -3.13
N VAL A 130 9.75 10.15 -2.12
CA VAL A 130 8.55 9.89 -1.31
C VAL A 130 7.31 9.81 -2.18
N ALA A 131 7.10 10.79 -3.06
CA ALA A 131 5.96 10.83 -3.96
C ALA A 131 5.94 9.70 -5.00
N SER A 132 7.10 9.11 -5.30
CA SER A 132 7.23 8.01 -6.27
C SER A 132 7.03 6.63 -5.66
N ILE A 133 7.28 6.48 -4.35
CA ILE A 133 7.29 5.18 -3.65
C ILE A 133 6.07 5.01 -2.74
N ALA A 134 5.61 6.06 -2.08
CA ALA A 134 4.50 5.97 -1.14
C ALA A 134 3.15 5.83 -1.87
N ASP A 135 2.22 5.06 -1.30
CA ASP A 135 0.82 5.02 -1.76
C ASP A 135 0.14 6.37 -1.55
N ARG A 136 0.39 6.97 -0.38
CA ARG A 136 -0.07 8.31 0.00
C ARG A 136 1.01 9.01 0.78
N TRP A 137 1.02 10.33 0.70
CA TRP A 137 1.89 11.17 1.50
C TRP A 137 1.29 12.56 1.60
N GLY A 138 1.68 13.29 2.65
CA GLY A 138 1.16 14.62 2.90
C GLY A 138 1.77 15.25 4.13
N VAL A 139 1.14 16.33 4.58
CA VAL A 139 1.52 17.08 5.77
C VAL A 139 0.28 17.25 6.66
N SER A 140 0.44 17.20 7.97
CA SER A 140 -0.62 17.46 8.93
C SER A 140 -1.19 18.87 8.78
N HIS A 141 -2.42 19.08 9.25
CA HIS A 141 -3.10 20.38 9.18
C HIS A 141 -2.33 21.50 9.90
N ASP A 142 -1.63 21.17 10.99
CA ASP A 142 -0.79 22.13 11.70
C ASP A 142 0.56 22.37 11.03
N GLY A 143 0.87 21.68 9.93
CA GLY A 143 2.12 21.80 9.18
C GLY A 143 3.31 21.06 9.82
N THR A 144 3.17 20.51 11.03
CA THR A 144 4.30 20.06 11.83
C THR A 144 4.75 18.63 11.58
N THR A 145 3.94 17.84 10.86
CA THR A 145 4.18 16.42 10.63
C THR A 145 4.07 16.11 9.15
N THR A 146 5.16 15.66 8.55
CA THR A 146 5.15 15.06 7.21
C THR A 146 4.94 13.56 7.35
N TRP A 147 4.10 12.98 6.50
CA TRP A 147 3.77 11.57 6.58
C TRP A 147 3.72 10.91 5.22
N CYS A 148 3.93 9.60 5.20
CA CYS A 148 3.70 8.75 4.04
C CYS A 148 3.21 7.36 4.47
N SER A 149 2.52 6.67 3.56
CA SER A 149 2.02 5.32 3.81
C SER A 149 2.50 4.34 2.75
N LEU A 150 2.84 3.14 3.19
CA LEU A 150 3.11 1.99 2.35
C LEU A 150 2.00 0.95 2.53
N PRO A 151 1.42 0.42 1.43
CA PRO A 151 0.37 -0.57 1.52
C PRO A 151 0.98 -1.94 1.85
N PHE A 152 0.24 -2.74 2.61
CA PHE A 152 0.53 -4.12 2.92
C PHE A 152 -0.75 -4.93 3.06
N LEU A 153 -0.61 -6.26 3.10
CA LEU A 153 -1.72 -7.20 3.14
C LEU A 153 -1.58 -8.13 4.33
N ARG A 154 -2.69 -8.42 5.00
CA ARG A 154 -2.76 -9.46 6.03
C ARG A 154 -3.31 -10.74 5.40
N ARG A 155 -2.87 -11.90 5.88
CA ARG A 155 -3.51 -13.19 5.59
C ARG A 155 -4.13 -13.68 6.89
N ASN A 156 -5.37 -14.19 6.84
CA ASN A 156 -6.02 -14.80 8.00
C ASN A 156 -5.29 -16.08 8.42
N GLY A 157 -5.12 -16.24 9.74
CA GLY A 157 -4.56 -17.41 10.42
C GLY A 157 -3.89 -17.00 11.73
N ASP A 158 -4.69 -16.94 12.79
CA ASP A 158 -4.40 -16.91 14.23
C ASP A 158 -3.36 -15.91 14.80
N MET A 159 -3.78 -15.21 15.85
CA MET A 159 -3.00 -14.16 16.54
C MET A 159 -1.82 -14.71 17.38
N GLU A 160 -1.43 -15.96 17.20
CA GLU A 160 -0.42 -16.62 18.03
C GLU A 160 0.55 -17.41 17.15
N GLU A 161 1.74 -16.83 17.00
CA GLU A 161 3.01 -17.46 16.56
C GLU A 161 3.08 -18.13 15.18
N GLU A 162 4.08 -17.68 14.40
CA GLU A 162 4.69 -18.39 13.26
C GLU A 162 3.79 -18.70 12.04
N GLY A 163 3.76 -17.75 11.11
CA GLY A 163 3.22 -18.01 9.77
C GLY A 163 3.18 -16.81 8.85
N ILE A 164 4.07 -15.84 9.06
CA ILE A 164 4.21 -14.67 8.20
C ILE A 164 4.76 -15.16 6.86
N VAL A 165 3.89 -15.32 5.87
CA VAL A 165 4.34 -15.27 4.49
C VAL A 165 4.24 -13.83 4.06
N ALA A 166 5.37 -13.13 4.17
CA ALA A 166 5.62 -11.98 3.34
C ALA A 166 5.52 -12.44 1.88
N ILE A 167 4.40 -12.15 1.23
CA ILE A 167 4.56 -11.64 -0.12
C ILE A 167 5.17 -10.26 0.14
N PRO A 168 6.25 -9.87 -0.57
CA PRO A 168 6.96 -8.65 -0.27
C PRO A 168 5.98 -7.49 -0.18
N ALA A 169 6.44 -6.30 0.18
CA ALA A 169 5.72 -5.14 -0.31
C ALA A 169 5.36 -5.36 -1.81
N LEU A 170 4.63 -4.44 -2.40
CA LEU A 170 5.20 -3.99 -3.66
C LEU A 170 6.62 -3.48 -3.32
N VAL A 171 7.59 -4.38 -3.11
CA VAL A 171 9.00 -4.10 -3.26
C VAL A 171 9.01 -3.88 -4.73
N HIS A 172 9.01 -2.61 -5.11
CA HIS A 172 9.19 -2.21 -6.51
C HIS A 172 10.44 -2.86 -7.13
N ASP A 173 11.29 -3.50 -6.32
CA ASP A 173 12.47 -4.26 -6.69
C ASP A 173 12.28 -5.78 -6.90
N GLU A 174 11.20 -6.41 -6.40
CA GLU A 174 10.98 -7.87 -6.61
C GLU A 174 9.74 -8.18 -7.47
N SER A 175 8.66 -7.39 -7.39
CA SER A 175 7.52 -7.57 -8.30
C SER A 175 7.89 -7.13 -9.71
N VAL A 176 7.71 -7.99 -10.71
CA VAL A 176 7.99 -7.66 -12.11
C VAL A 176 7.09 -6.53 -12.61
N TRP A 177 5.86 -6.44 -12.08
CA TRP A 177 4.89 -5.45 -12.52
C TRP A 177 3.77 -5.24 -11.52
N THR A 178 3.31 -4.00 -11.35
CA THR A 178 2.19 -3.65 -10.46
C THR A 178 1.26 -2.62 -11.09
N ARG A 179 0.01 -2.61 -10.64
CA ARG A 179 -1.00 -1.63 -11.07
C ARG A 179 -2.01 -1.36 -9.97
N HIS A 180 -2.47 -0.12 -9.90
CA HIS A 180 -3.59 0.30 -9.09
C HIS A 180 -4.61 1.06 -9.93
N ALA A 181 -5.89 0.83 -9.67
CA ALA A 181 -6.98 1.60 -10.25
C ALA A 181 -8.18 1.68 -9.29
N GLN A 182 -9.05 2.65 -9.53
CA GLN A 182 -10.27 2.87 -8.77
C GLN A 182 -11.48 2.78 -9.70
N PHE A 183 -12.52 2.07 -9.29
CA PHE A 183 -13.73 1.85 -10.09
C PHE A 183 -14.94 2.42 -9.36
N ARG A 184 -15.79 3.16 -10.05
CA ARG A 184 -17.07 3.61 -9.48
C ARG A 184 -17.94 2.39 -9.18
N ALA A 185 -18.50 2.30 -7.97
CA ALA A 185 -19.29 1.19 -7.45
C ALA A 185 -20.71 1.06 -8.05
N GLY A 186 -20.86 1.30 -9.35
CA GLY A 186 -22.13 1.19 -10.07
C GLY A 186 -22.26 -0.13 -10.84
N GLU A 187 -23.37 -0.26 -11.56
CA GLU A 187 -23.73 -1.45 -12.37
C GLU A 187 -22.60 -1.93 -13.30
N HIS A 188 -21.80 -1.01 -13.82
CA HIS A 188 -20.74 -1.30 -14.79
C HIS A 188 -19.37 -1.59 -14.16
N ALA A 189 -19.23 -1.51 -12.82
CA ALA A 189 -17.93 -1.61 -12.14
C ALA A 189 -17.19 -2.90 -12.48
N ALA A 190 -17.90 -4.03 -12.41
CA ALA A 190 -17.33 -5.35 -12.65
C ALA A 190 -16.86 -5.50 -14.11
N SER A 191 -17.67 -5.06 -15.07
CA SER A 191 -17.33 -5.10 -16.50
C SER A 191 -16.15 -4.17 -16.82
N ASN A 192 -16.10 -3.00 -16.20
CA ASN A 192 -14.96 -2.08 -16.32
C ASN A 192 -13.68 -2.70 -15.72
N ALA A 193 -13.76 -3.31 -14.54
CA ALA A 193 -12.64 -4.01 -13.92
C ALA A 193 -12.12 -5.17 -14.79
N ARG A 194 -13.02 -5.94 -15.40
CA ARG A 194 -12.68 -7.00 -16.36
C ARG A 194 -11.91 -6.46 -17.56
N ASN A 195 -12.47 -5.45 -18.23
CA ASN A 195 -11.89 -4.84 -19.42
C ASN A 195 -10.54 -4.19 -19.12
N TYR A 196 -10.43 -3.52 -17.97
CA TYR A 196 -9.20 -2.91 -17.49
C TYR A 196 -8.11 -3.96 -17.24
N THR A 197 -8.46 -5.05 -16.53
CA THR A 197 -7.55 -6.18 -16.28
C THR A 197 -7.03 -6.76 -17.58
N ARG A 198 -7.93 -7.08 -18.53
CA ARG A 198 -7.56 -7.64 -19.83
C ARG A 198 -6.65 -6.70 -20.62
N MET A 199 -7.00 -5.41 -20.67
CA MET A 199 -6.24 -4.41 -21.42
C MET A 199 -4.80 -4.32 -20.93
N TYR A 200 -4.58 -4.15 -19.62
CA TYR A 200 -3.22 -3.98 -19.09
C TYR A 200 -2.40 -5.26 -19.13
N LEU A 201 -2.99 -6.41 -18.75
CA LEU A 201 -2.26 -7.67 -18.78
C LEU A 201 -1.86 -8.07 -20.21
N SER A 202 -2.63 -7.69 -21.24
CA SER A 202 -2.26 -7.92 -22.65
C SER A 202 -1.00 -7.15 -23.10
N GLN A 203 -0.60 -6.13 -22.35
CA GLN A 203 0.58 -5.32 -22.62
C GLN A 203 1.81 -5.79 -21.84
N GLN A 204 1.67 -6.82 -21.00
CA GLN A 204 2.72 -7.33 -20.13
C GLN A 204 3.06 -8.78 -20.49
N PRO A 205 4.33 -9.21 -20.33
CA PRO A 205 4.71 -10.62 -20.48
C PRO A 205 4.31 -11.41 -19.23
N VAL A 206 3.00 -11.51 -18.97
CA VAL A 206 2.47 -12.20 -17.80
C VAL A 206 2.34 -13.71 -18.08
N PRO A 207 2.84 -14.60 -17.21
CA PRO A 207 2.77 -16.04 -17.42
C PRO A 207 1.44 -16.64 -16.93
N VAL A 208 0.35 -15.87 -16.92
CA VAL A 208 -0.98 -16.32 -16.47
C VAL A 208 -2.00 -16.22 -17.59
N ASN A 209 -3.10 -16.98 -17.49
CA ASN A 209 -4.20 -16.85 -18.44
C ASN A 209 -4.94 -15.52 -18.24
N ILE A 210 -4.79 -14.60 -19.20
CA ILE A 210 -5.34 -13.23 -19.12
C ILE A 210 -6.87 -13.22 -19.03
N GLU A 211 -7.57 -14.07 -19.79
CA GLU A 211 -9.03 -14.11 -19.76
C GLU A 211 -9.55 -14.68 -18.43
N ALA A 212 -8.85 -15.68 -17.87
CA ALA A 212 -9.14 -16.18 -16.53
C ALA A 212 -8.93 -15.07 -15.48
N ALA A 213 -7.80 -14.38 -15.52
CA ALA A 213 -7.50 -13.26 -14.62
C ALA A 213 -8.54 -12.13 -14.72
N ALA A 214 -8.97 -11.77 -15.93
CA ALA A 214 -10.01 -10.77 -16.15
C ALA A 214 -11.37 -11.23 -15.58
N ALA A 215 -11.74 -12.49 -15.76
CA ALA A 215 -12.98 -13.05 -15.20
C ALA A 215 -12.93 -13.16 -13.66
N ILE A 216 -11.77 -13.45 -13.08
CA ILE A 216 -11.55 -13.41 -11.63
C ILE A 216 -11.71 -11.97 -11.11
N GLY A 217 -11.06 -11.00 -11.76
CA GLY A 217 -11.19 -9.58 -11.41
C GLY A 217 -12.64 -9.09 -11.49
N HIS A 218 -13.39 -9.52 -12.51
CA HIS A 218 -14.83 -9.28 -12.63
C HIS A 218 -15.59 -9.81 -11.41
N ALA A 219 -15.37 -11.07 -11.05
CA ALA A 219 -16.07 -11.72 -9.95
C ALA A 219 -15.81 -11.05 -8.60
N LEU A 220 -14.56 -10.67 -8.31
CA LEU A 220 -14.21 -9.96 -7.08
C LEU A 220 -14.88 -8.58 -7.01
N MET A 221 -14.83 -7.81 -8.10
CA MET A 221 -15.46 -6.49 -8.18
C MET A 221 -16.99 -6.57 -8.08
N ALA A 222 -17.62 -7.55 -8.75
CA ALA A 222 -19.06 -7.78 -8.66
C ALA A 222 -19.51 -8.09 -7.23
N ASN A 223 -18.74 -8.90 -6.50
CA ASN A 223 -19.02 -9.17 -5.09
C ASN A 223 -18.86 -7.93 -4.22
N ALA A 224 -17.79 -7.15 -4.43
CA ALA A 224 -17.60 -5.91 -3.70
C ALA A 224 -18.78 -4.96 -3.92
N VAL A 225 -19.27 -4.78 -5.16
CA VAL A 225 -20.46 -3.95 -5.42
C VAL A 225 -21.72 -4.53 -4.77
N ALA A 226 -21.94 -5.85 -4.87
CA ALA A 226 -23.16 -6.48 -4.39
C ALA A 226 -23.28 -6.52 -2.85
N TYR A 227 -22.15 -6.69 -2.15
CA TYR A 227 -22.15 -7.02 -0.71
C TYR A 227 -21.53 -5.95 0.20
N SER A 228 -20.79 -4.97 -0.35
CA SER A 228 -20.20 -3.90 0.47
C SER A 228 -21.22 -2.87 0.97
N GLY A 229 -22.37 -2.76 0.30
CA GLY A 229 -23.39 -1.75 0.61
C GLY A 229 -22.95 -0.31 0.32
N VAL A 230 -21.86 -0.11 -0.42
CA VAL A 230 -21.39 1.24 -0.77
C VAL A 230 -22.35 1.94 -1.73
N PRO A 231 -22.50 3.27 -1.62
CA PRO A 231 -23.28 4.04 -2.59
C PRO A 231 -22.69 3.92 -3.99
N GLY A 232 -23.52 3.96 -5.03
CA GLY A 232 -23.07 3.82 -6.43
C GLY A 232 -22.12 4.92 -6.95
N TYR A 233 -21.92 6.00 -6.18
CA TYR A 233 -20.92 7.04 -6.46
C TYR A 233 -19.56 6.78 -5.79
N ALA A 234 -19.49 5.84 -4.84
CA ALA A 234 -18.26 5.49 -4.17
C ALA A 234 -17.28 4.84 -5.15
N VAL A 235 -15.99 4.88 -4.81
CA VAL A 235 -14.94 4.22 -5.57
C VAL A 235 -14.47 2.97 -4.84
N ILE A 236 -14.23 1.92 -5.61
CA ILE A 236 -13.70 0.65 -5.16
C ILE A 236 -12.27 0.52 -5.71
N PRO A 237 -11.26 0.62 -4.82
CA PRO A 237 -9.87 0.30 -5.13
C PRO A 237 -9.68 -1.13 -5.61
N MET A 238 -8.85 -1.30 -6.64
CA MET A 238 -8.41 -2.59 -7.13
C MET A 238 -6.92 -2.54 -7.47
N HIS A 239 -6.20 -3.60 -7.11
CA HIS A 239 -4.75 -3.69 -7.27
C HIS A 239 -4.36 -4.98 -7.98
N TRP A 240 -3.29 -4.92 -8.76
CA TRP A 240 -2.67 -6.06 -9.43
C TRP A 240 -1.17 -6.06 -9.14
N ALA A 241 -0.60 -7.24 -8.93
CA ALA A 241 0.84 -7.42 -8.78
C ALA A 241 1.26 -8.75 -9.40
N LEU A 242 2.24 -8.70 -10.32
CA LEU A 242 2.94 -9.88 -10.84
C LEU A 242 4.19 -10.11 -9.97
N LEU A 243 4.18 -11.22 -9.24
CA LEU A 243 5.27 -11.64 -8.39
C LEU A 243 6.42 -12.22 -9.22
N PRO A 244 7.68 -12.20 -8.73
CA PRO A 244 8.80 -12.81 -9.44
C PRO A 244 8.66 -14.33 -9.60
N SER A 245 7.82 -14.98 -8.79
CA SER A 245 7.39 -16.38 -8.98
C SER A 245 6.53 -16.60 -10.23
N GLY A 246 6.08 -15.53 -10.89
CA GLY A 246 5.13 -15.55 -12.01
C GLY A 246 3.67 -15.56 -11.58
N GLU A 247 3.38 -15.58 -10.29
CA GLU A 247 2.01 -15.54 -9.78
C GLU A 247 1.42 -14.13 -9.93
N LEU A 248 0.16 -14.04 -10.34
CA LEU A 248 -0.58 -12.78 -10.40
C LEU A 248 -1.50 -12.67 -9.18
N VAL A 249 -1.34 -11.60 -8.41
CA VAL A 249 -2.25 -11.21 -7.33
C VAL A 249 -3.23 -10.17 -7.86
N ILE A 250 -4.52 -10.36 -7.62
CA ILE A 250 -5.58 -9.39 -7.86
C ILE A 250 -6.31 -9.12 -6.55
N GLN A 251 -6.52 -7.85 -6.23
CA GLN A 251 -7.13 -7.46 -4.95
C GLN A 251 -8.21 -6.43 -5.17
N VAL A 252 -9.32 -6.57 -4.44
CA VAL A 252 -10.43 -5.62 -4.44
C VAL A 252 -10.73 -5.23 -3.01
N LEU A 253 -10.78 -3.92 -2.75
CA LEU A 253 -11.24 -3.40 -1.47
C LEU A 253 -12.77 -3.47 -1.42
N ASP A 254 -13.31 -4.06 -0.36
CA ASP A 254 -14.73 -4.11 -0.07
C ASP A 254 -14.97 -3.33 1.22
N ALA A 255 -15.83 -2.31 1.18
CA ALA A 255 -16.03 -1.44 2.35
C ALA A 255 -16.69 -2.14 3.55
N ARG A 256 -17.28 -3.32 3.34
CA ARG A 256 -17.80 -4.13 4.44
C ARG A 256 -16.65 -4.84 5.15
N CYS A 257 -16.51 -4.59 6.45
CA CYS A 257 -15.37 -5.05 7.26
C CYS A 257 -15.38 -6.55 7.60
N ASP A 258 -16.55 -7.18 7.60
CA ASP A 258 -16.74 -8.60 7.89
C ASP A 258 -17.00 -9.42 6.61
N PHE A 259 -16.67 -10.72 6.70
CA PHE A 259 -17.09 -11.74 5.75
C PHE A 259 -17.53 -12.99 6.55
N PRO A 260 -18.71 -12.95 7.19
CA PRO A 260 -19.12 -13.93 8.21
C PRO A 260 -19.22 -15.36 7.66
N ASP A 261 -19.60 -15.52 6.39
CA ASP A 261 -19.81 -16.82 5.75
C ASP A 261 -18.71 -17.17 4.74
N PHE A 262 -17.47 -16.70 4.94
CA PHE A 262 -16.39 -16.92 3.97
C PHE A 262 -16.10 -18.41 3.73
N ASP A 263 -15.99 -19.20 4.80
CA ASP A 263 -15.67 -20.64 4.68
C ASP A 263 -16.79 -21.43 4.00
N GLU A 264 -18.05 -21.09 4.29
CA GLU A 264 -19.22 -21.63 3.60
C GLU A 264 -19.22 -21.23 2.12
N ALA A 265 -18.96 -19.95 1.82
CA ALA A 265 -18.86 -19.45 0.44
C ALA A 265 -17.70 -20.09 -0.35
N MET A 266 -16.62 -20.48 0.32
CA MET A 266 -15.52 -21.25 -0.26
C MET A 266 -15.90 -22.71 -0.50
N LYS A 267 -16.73 -23.33 0.34
CA LYS A 267 -17.16 -24.73 0.16
C LYS A 267 -18.34 -24.89 -0.79
N TRP A 268 -19.06 -23.80 -1.07
CA TRP A 268 -20.25 -23.81 -1.91
C TRP A 268 -19.95 -24.24 -3.36
N GLU A 269 -20.81 -25.11 -3.91
CA GLU A 269 -20.79 -25.54 -5.32
C GLU A 269 -22.21 -25.41 -5.92
N PRO A 270 -22.35 -25.08 -7.21
CA PRO A 270 -23.65 -24.96 -7.86
C PRO A 270 -24.32 -26.31 -8.00
N ALA A 271 -25.61 -26.38 -7.67
CA ALA A 271 -26.44 -27.54 -8.02
C ALA A 271 -26.66 -27.62 -9.54
N GLU A 272 -27.12 -28.77 -10.03
CA GLU A 272 -27.41 -28.96 -11.45
C GLU A 272 -28.44 -27.92 -11.95
N GLY A 273 -28.05 -27.12 -12.94
CA GLY A 273 -28.87 -26.03 -13.48
C GLY A 273 -28.82 -24.70 -12.69
N GLU A 274 -28.14 -24.64 -11.55
CA GLU A 274 -27.93 -23.39 -10.80
C GLU A 274 -26.83 -22.53 -11.44
N SER A 275 -27.05 -21.21 -11.47
CA SER A 275 -26.04 -20.29 -11.98
C SER A 275 -24.83 -20.20 -11.03
N PRO A 276 -23.60 -20.28 -11.54
CA PRO A 276 -22.40 -20.26 -10.70
C PRO A 276 -22.18 -18.88 -10.04
N ARG A 277 -21.76 -18.90 -8.77
CA ARG A 277 -21.42 -17.70 -8.00
C ARG A 277 -20.00 -17.20 -8.29
N GLY A 278 -19.77 -15.91 -8.09
CA GLY A 278 -18.50 -15.25 -8.43
C GLY A 278 -17.25 -15.89 -7.83
N LEU A 279 -17.24 -16.19 -6.52
CA LEU A 279 -16.07 -16.79 -5.86
C LEU A 279 -15.82 -18.23 -6.31
N TRP A 280 -16.89 -19.00 -6.55
CA TRP A 280 -16.77 -20.33 -7.12
C TRP A 280 -16.17 -20.27 -8.53
N THR A 281 -16.64 -19.35 -9.38
CA THR A 281 -16.10 -19.13 -10.73
C THR A 281 -14.62 -18.77 -10.67
N ALA A 282 -14.23 -17.88 -9.77
CA ALA A 282 -12.83 -17.49 -9.60
C ALA A 282 -11.95 -18.69 -9.22
N ARG A 283 -12.39 -19.53 -8.27
CA ARG A 283 -11.69 -20.76 -7.90
C ARG A 283 -11.62 -21.78 -9.02
N ARG A 284 -12.71 -21.94 -9.78
CA ARG A 284 -12.75 -22.88 -10.92
C ARG A 284 -11.76 -22.51 -12.02
N LEU A 285 -11.44 -21.21 -12.13
CA LEU A 285 -10.40 -20.64 -12.98
C LEU A 285 -8.98 -20.72 -12.39
N GLY A 286 -8.82 -21.36 -11.24
CA GLY A 286 -7.52 -21.62 -10.61
C GLY A 286 -7.06 -20.56 -9.60
N ALA A 287 -7.93 -19.63 -9.20
CA ALA A 287 -7.60 -18.66 -8.17
C ALA A 287 -7.65 -19.26 -6.76
N GLU A 288 -6.62 -19.03 -5.97
CA GLU A 288 -6.68 -19.19 -4.52
C GLU A 288 -7.21 -17.89 -3.92
N ILE A 289 -8.36 -17.97 -3.23
CA ILE A 289 -9.06 -16.80 -2.68
C ILE A 289 -8.78 -16.69 -1.18
N ALA A 290 -8.47 -15.48 -0.73
CA ALA A 290 -8.42 -15.14 0.69
C ALA A 290 -9.02 -13.75 0.90
N TYR A 291 -9.30 -13.40 2.15
CA TYR A 291 -9.59 -12.03 2.51
C TYR A 291 -8.86 -11.66 3.80
N ALA A 292 -8.70 -10.36 4.02
CA ALA A 292 -8.27 -9.82 5.29
C ALA A 292 -9.10 -8.59 5.65
N PRO A 293 -9.52 -8.44 6.92
CA PRO A 293 -10.08 -7.19 7.41
C PRO A 293 -9.07 -6.06 7.27
N VAL A 294 -9.55 -4.91 6.78
CA VAL A 294 -8.76 -3.71 6.60
C VAL A 294 -9.45 -2.49 7.19
N GLU A 295 -8.78 -1.35 7.22
CA GLU A 295 -9.40 -0.15 7.71
C GLU A 295 -10.38 0.37 6.66
N GLY A 296 -11.62 0.65 7.09
CA GLY A 296 -12.69 1.00 6.18
C GLY A 296 -13.26 -0.17 5.39
N GLY A 297 -12.90 -1.42 5.72
CA GLY A 297 -13.47 -2.59 5.03
C GLY A 297 -12.70 -3.90 5.17
N LYS A 298 -12.60 -4.64 4.09
CA LYS A 298 -11.76 -5.83 3.92
C LYS A 298 -11.14 -5.82 2.52
N VAL A 299 -9.99 -6.44 2.35
CA VAL A 299 -9.44 -6.72 1.02
C VAL A 299 -9.73 -8.18 0.71
N VAL A 300 -10.39 -8.42 -0.43
CA VAL A 300 -10.55 -9.76 -0.99
C VAL A 300 -9.50 -9.92 -2.08
N GLN A 301 -8.72 -10.99 -2.00
CA GLN A 301 -7.62 -11.26 -2.91
C GLN A 301 -7.78 -12.59 -3.63
N ALA A 302 -7.30 -12.62 -4.87
CA ALA A 302 -7.12 -13.82 -5.67
C ALA A 302 -5.64 -13.94 -6.06
N LEU A 303 -5.03 -15.07 -5.71
CA LEU A 303 -3.71 -15.48 -6.19
C LEU A 303 -3.90 -16.44 -7.38
N ILE A 304 -3.29 -16.11 -8.51
CA ILE A 304 -3.40 -16.86 -9.76
C ILE A 304 -2.03 -17.39 -10.11
N LYS A 305 -1.91 -18.73 -10.16
CA LYS A 305 -0.65 -19.39 -10.51
C LYS A 305 -0.32 -19.20 -11.99
N PRO A 306 0.98 -19.24 -12.36
CA PRO A 306 1.40 -19.31 -13.75
C PRO A 306 0.62 -20.41 -14.48
N ALA A 307 0.22 -20.13 -15.72
CA ALA A 307 -0.30 -21.16 -16.60
C ALA A 307 0.82 -22.20 -16.79
N THR A 308 0.53 -23.46 -16.45
CA THR A 308 1.43 -24.57 -16.78
C THR A 308 1.60 -24.59 -18.30
N THR A 309 2.81 -24.31 -18.78
CA THR A 309 3.17 -24.56 -20.18
C THR A 309 2.94 -26.05 -20.44
N PRO A 310 2.10 -26.45 -21.41
CA PRO A 310 2.08 -27.85 -21.81
C PRO A 310 3.49 -28.23 -22.28
N ALA A 311 4.01 -29.32 -21.72
CA ALA A 311 5.31 -29.90 -22.09
C ALA A 311 5.34 -30.33 -23.56
#